data_AF-S4W7X5-F1
#
_entry.id   AF-S4W7X5-F1
#
_cell.length_a   1.000
_cell.length_b   1.000
_cell.length_c   1.000
_cell.angle_alpha   90.00
_cell.angle_beta   90.00
_cell.angle_gamma   90.00
#
_symmetry.space_group_name_H-M   'P 1'
#
loop_
_entity.id
_entity.type
_entity.pdbx_description
1 polymer ?
#
loop_
_entity_poly.entity_id
_entity_poly.type
_entity_poly.pdbx_seq_one_letter_code
_entity_poly.pdbx_strand_id
1 'polypeptide(L)'
;MLKRYLYNLFIWAMALSPLPAQTTYGTVADLEEQWKEYTGYQKEELTSFCDFLFDQGYYEKCVVACFRYLFLYPDDLLTPNVYYKIARSYEEQGKYVLATDYFNKAQNEVQPNSSEFRATRYRLIYLNLMQGDYDTVYTMVGSTQDPYLITLDGYAKFNDLQFEEAKKRFDQARRIFDSKEHRRNLTVLMKACDNVEKLPNRDPVRTGLFGIFPGGGRVYLQDWIPAVGTFASMTGLTIQFFAGGPTVIAKWVPRITLVGLYGGSIWGSVKGIEFANREREIRYTKRVQSRYGPGLFLDFPEPVSLTVR
;
A
#
# COMPACT_ATOMS: atom_id res chain seq x y z
N MET A 1 55.09 80.00 -17.36
CA MET A 1 54.21 79.48 -18.42
C MET A 1 54.06 77.96 -18.40
N LEU A 2 55.11 77.18 -18.12
CA LEU A 2 55.10 75.71 -18.12
C LEU A 2 54.05 75.06 -17.18
N LYS A 3 53.86 75.62 -15.97
CA LYS A 3 52.86 75.11 -15.00
C LYS A 3 51.40 75.22 -15.48
N ARG A 4 51.08 76.24 -16.28
CA ARG A 4 49.72 76.47 -16.81
C ARG A 4 49.43 75.55 -17.99
N TYR A 5 50.46 75.21 -18.77
CA TYR A 5 50.37 74.19 -19.82
C TYR A 5 50.17 72.79 -19.24
N LEU A 6 50.94 72.42 -18.22
CA LEU A 6 50.80 71.12 -17.54
C LEU A 6 49.43 70.96 -16.86
N TYR A 7 48.91 72.02 -16.24
CA TYR A 7 47.58 72.02 -15.64
C TYR A 7 46.47 71.83 -16.69
N ASN A 8 46.56 72.53 -17.82
CA ASN A 8 45.60 72.34 -18.92
C ASN A 8 45.71 70.95 -19.55
N LEU A 9 46.92 70.39 -19.66
CA LEU A 9 47.15 69.05 -20.22
C LEU A 9 46.60 67.96 -19.28
N PHE A 10 46.66 68.18 -17.97
CA PHE A 10 46.05 67.30 -16.96
C PHE A 10 44.52 67.36 -17.00
N ILE A 11 43.94 68.55 -17.19
CA ILE A 11 42.48 68.72 -17.36
C ILE A 11 42.01 68.05 -18.66
N TRP A 12 42.75 68.19 -19.76
CA TRP A 12 42.43 67.50 -21.02
C TRP A 12 42.57 65.98 -20.88
N ALA A 13 43.55 65.48 -20.13
CA ALA A 13 43.70 64.05 -19.86
C ALA A 13 42.58 63.48 -18.98
N MET A 14 42.06 64.26 -18.01
CA MET A 14 40.85 63.88 -17.24
C MET A 14 39.55 63.99 -18.06
N ALA A 15 39.49 64.90 -19.04
CA ALA A 15 38.33 65.04 -19.93
C ALA A 15 38.27 63.95 -21.02
N LEU A 16 39.41 63.32 -21.35
CA LEU A 16 39.52 62.24 -22.34
C LEU A 16 39.58 60.82 -21.75
N SER A 17 39.44 60.65 -20.43
CA SER A 17 39.28 59.30 -19.88
C SER A 17 37.96 58.73 -20.38
N PRO A 18 37.94 57.62 -21.15
CA PRO A 18 36.69 56.97 -21.50
C PRO A 18 36.04 56.51 -20.20
N LEU A 19 34.87 57.05 -19.87
CA LEU A 19 34.04 56.57 -18.75
C LEU A 19 33.66 55.11 -19.04
N PRO A 20 34.19 54.08 -18.34
CA PRO A 20 33.71 52.72 -18.51
C PRO A 20 32.52 52.53 -17.56
N ALA A 21 31.39 53.18 -17.87
CA ALA A 21 30.15 52.96 -17.13
C ALA A 21 28.93 53.52 -17.89
N GLN A 22 28.82 53.24 -19.18
CA GLN A 22 27.48 52.99 -19.72
C GLN A 22 27.29 51.49 -19.59
N THR A 23 26.50 51.06 -18.61
CA THR A 23 25.84 49.77 -18.70
C THR A 23 25.01 49.85 -19.97
N THR A 24 25.48 49.24 -21.06
CA THR A 24 24.64 48.91 -22.19
C THR A 24 23.49 48.10 -21.60
N TYR A 25 22.33 48.75 -21.41
CA TYR A 25 21.12 48.03 -21.07
C TYR A 25 20.95 47.03 -22.21
N GLY A 26 20.96 45.75 -21.86
CA GLY A 26 20.64 44.70 -22.83
C GLY A 26 19.35 45.09 -23.54
N THR A 27 19.29 44.82 -24.84
CA THR A 27 18.04 44.95 -25.58
C THR A 27 16.96 44.14 -24.90
N VAL A 28 15.69 44.40 -25.21
CA VAL A 28 14.58 43.57 -24.69
C VAL A 28 14.83 42.09 -24.97
N ALA A 29 15.41 41.76 -26.13
CA ALA A 29 15.80 40.39 -26.48
C ALA A 29 16.89 39.82 -25.55
N ASP A 30 17.93 40.60 -25.21
CA ASP A 30 18.99 40.15 -24.29
C ASP A 30 18.42 39.89 -22.87
N LEU A 31 17.47 40.73 -22.43
CA LEU A 31 16.77 40.53 -21.16
C LEU A 31 15.86 39.30 -21.21
N GLU A 32 15.11 39.09 -22.28
CA GLU A 32 14.28 37.90 -22.47
C GLU A 32 15.11 36.61 -22.48
N GLU A 33 16.28 36.62 -23.10
CA GLU A 33 17.20 35.48 -23.12
C GLU A 33 17.78 35.18 -21.73
N GLN A 34 18.28 36.20 -21.02
CA GLN A 34 18.78 36.05 -19.65
C GLN A 34 17.70 35.57 -18.69
N TRP A 35 16.48 36.08 -18.81
CA TRP A 35 15.35 35.63 -18.01
C TRP A 35 14.98 34.18 -18.31
N LYS A 36 15.05 33.76 -19.58
CA LYS A 36 14.82 32.37 -19.97
C LYS A 36 15.88 31.43 -19.39
N GLU A 37 17.15 31.82 -19.41
CA GLU A 37 18.24 31.05 -18.80
C GLU A 37 18.07 30.96 -17.27
N TYR A 38 17.80 32.10 -16.61
CA TYR A 38 17.61 32.15 -15.16
C TYR A 38 16.40 31.32 -14.70
N THR A 39 15.28 31.40 -15.41
CA THR A 39 14.08 30.61 -15.10
C THR A 39 14.25 29.13 -15.38
N GLY A 40 15.06 28.76 -16.39
CA GLY A 40 15.48 27.39 -16.64
C GLY A 40 16.33 26.83 -15.50
N TYR A 41 17.36 27.56 -15.08
CA TYR A 41 18.21 27.17 -13.94
C TYR A 41 17.40 26.99 -12.65
N GLN A 42 16.48 27.91 -12.34
CA GLN A 42 15.60 27.78 -11.18
C GLN A 42 14.71 26.54 -11.22
N LYS A 43 14.23 26.15 -12.41
CA LYS A 43 13.44 24.95 -12.60
C LYS A 43 14.27 23.70 -12.31
N GLU A 44 15.48 23.63 -12.85
CA GLU A 44 16.42 22.50 -12.65
C GLU A 44 16.86 22.36 -11.20
N GLU A 45 17.12 23.47 -10.52
CA GLU A 45 17.41 23.47 -9.08
C GLU A 45 16.21 22.95 -8.28
N LEU A 46 14.98 23.34 -8.65
CA LEU A 46 13.78 22.89 -7.96
C LEU A 46 13.51 21.39 -8.18
N THR A 47 13.69 20.86 -9.39
CA THR A 47 13.55 19.41 -9.65
C THR A 47 14.62 18.62 -8.91
N SER A 48 15.87 19.08 -8.94
CA SER A 48 16.99 18.47 -8.20
C SER A 48 16.75 18.49 -6.70
N PHE A 49 16.17 19.57 -6.16
CA PHE A 49 15.81 19.66 -4.76
C PHE A 49 14.67 18.70 -4.38
N CYS A 50 13.66 18.53 -5.25
CA CYS A 50 12.62 17.52 -5.05
C CYS A 50 13.20 16.10 -5.03
N ASP A 51 14.13 15.78 -5.95
CA ASP A 51 14.84 14.50 -5.99
C ASP A 51 15.62 14.27 -4.69
N PHE A 52 16.44 15.26 -4.28
CA PHE A 52 17.18 15.20 -3.02
C PHE A 52 16.28 14.95 -1.81
N LEU A 53 15.18 15.68 -1.67
CA LEU A 53 14.27 15.52 -0.53
C LEU A 53 13.63 14.14 -0.49
N PHE A 54 13.27 13.58 -1.65
CA PHE A 54 12.72 12.24 -1.75
C PHE A 54 13.76 11.18 -1.35
N ASP A 55 14.97 11.28 -1.90
CA ASP A 55 16.05 10.32 -1.67
C ASP A 55 16.54 10.33 -0.21
N GLN A 56 16.50 11.48 0.45
CA GLN A 56 16.80 11.61 1.88
C GLN A 56 15.64 11.17 2.80
N GLY A 57 14.51 10.73 2.25
CA GLY A 57 13.34 10.31 3.01
C GLY A 57 12.54 11.45 3.66
N TYR A 58 12.79 12.70 3.27
CA TYR A 58 12.05 13.87 3.75
C TYR A 58 10.73 14.05 2.99
N TYR A 59 9.89 13.01 3.00
CA TYR A 59 8.70 12.92 2.14
C TYR A 59 7.72 14.08 2.31
N GLU A 60 7.48 14.55 3.53
CA GLU A 60 6.60 15.71 3.76
C GLU A 60 7.15 16.99 3.13
N LYS A 61 8.47 17.22 3.23
CA LYS A 61 9.14 18.36 2.59
C LYS A 61 9.17 18.21 1.07
N CYS A 62 9.36 16.98 0.58
CA CYS A 62 9.31 16.66 -0.85
C CYS A 62 7.95 17.04 -1.44
N VAL A 63 6.86 16.69 -0.77
CA VAL A 63 5.50 17.09 -1.20
C VAL A 63 5.36 18.62 -1.30
N VAL A 64 5.84 19.36 -0.30
CA VAL A 64 5.78 20.84 -0.32
C VAL A 64 6.60 21.42 -1.48
N ALA A 65 7.80 20.89 -1.74
CA ALA A 65 8.63 21.31 -2.88
C ALA A 65 7.97 20.99 -4.22
N CYS A 66 7.36 19.82 -4.35
CA CYS A 66 6.61 19.43 -5.55
C CYS A 66 5.38 20.33 -5.78
N PHE A 67 4.66 20.73 -4.73
CA PHE A 67 3.57 21.71 -4.88
C PHE A 67 4.07 23.07 -5.34
N ARG A 68 5.23 23.50 -4.86
CA ARG A 68 5.88 24.72 -5.36
C ARG A 68 6.20 24.58 -6.85
N TYR A 69 6.68 23.42 -7.30
CA TYR A 69 6.92 23.17 -8.72
C TYR A 69 5.64 23.30 -9.53
N LEU A 70 4.56 22.61 -9.14
CA LEU A 70 3.27 22.65 -9.84
C LEU A 70 2.65 24.06 -9.85
N PHE A 71 2.91 24.86 -8.82
CA PHE A 71 2.46 26.25 -8.76
C PHE A 71 3.23 27.16 -9.73
N LEU A 72 4.55 26.98 -9.84
CA LEU A 72 5.40 27.81 -10.70
C LEU A 72 5.36 27.38 -12.16
N TYR A 73 5.13 26.09 -12.43
CA TYR A 73 5.19 25.48 -13.76
C TYR A 73 3.96 24.57 -14.03
N PRO A 74 2.74 25.11 -14.09
CA PRO A 74 1.50 24.31 -14.12
C PRO A 74 1.35 23.42 -15.37
N ASP A 75 1.81 23.87 -16.53
CA ASP A 75 1.65 23.18 -17.82
C ASP A 75 2.94 22.47 -18.29
N ASP A 76 3.85 22.18 -17.36
CA ASP A 76 5.14 21.59 -17.69
C ASP A 76 5.06 20.10 -18.07
N LEU A 77 5.92 19.65 -18.98
CA LEU A 77 6.00 18.24 -19.39
C LEU A 77 6.31 17.28 -18.23
N LEU A 78 6.95 17.76 -17.15
CA LEU A 78 7.22 16.95 -15.96
C LEU A 78 6.04 16.88 -14.97
N THR A 79 4.95 17.62 -15.19
CA THR A 79 3.78 17.62 -14.30
C THR A 79 3.29 16.22 -13.90
N PRO A 80 3.17 15.23 -14.82
CA PRO A 80 2.80 13.87 -14.44
C PRO A 80 3.81 13.19 -13.52
N ASN A 81 5.11 13.39 -13.75
CA ASN A 81 6.18 12.83 -12.92
C ASN A 81 6.22 13.49 -11.53
N VAL A 82 5.88 14.78 -11.46
CA VAL A 82 5.76 15.49 -10.18
C VAL A 82 4.56 14.96 -9.39
N TYR A 83 3.41 14.74 -10.03
CA TYR A 83 2.29 14.03 -9.39
C TYR A 83 2.69 12.63 -8.92
N TYR A 84 3.43 11.88 -9.73
CA TYR A 84 3.96 10.57 -9.35
C TYR A 84 4.85 10.66 -8.10
N LYS A 85 5.78 11.62 -8.04
CA LYS A 85 6.67 11.81 -6.89
C LYS A 85 5.90 12.22 -5.63
N ILE A 86 4.86 13.05 -5.76
CA ILE A 86 3.93 13.37 -4.64
C ILE A 86 3.24 12.09 -4.16
N ALA A 87 2.71 11.29 -5.08
CA ALA A 87 2.04 10.04 -4.76
C ALA A 87 2.97 9.06 -4.02
N ARG A 88 4.18 8.83 -4.53
CA ARG A 88 5.21 8.03 -3.88
C ARG A 88 5.57 8.58 -2.50
N SER A 89 5.69 9.91 -2.36
CA SER A 89 5.98 10.53 -1.05
C SER A 89 4.86 10.27 -0.03
N TYR A 90 3.59 10.28 -0.45
CA TYR A 90 2.48 9.92 0.44
C TYR A 90 2.42 8.43 0.75
N GLU A 91 2.74 7.58 -0.22
CA GLU A 91 2.82 6.13 -0.04
C GLU A 91 3.87 5.76 1.02
N GLU A 92 5.07 6.34 0.97
CA GLU A 92 6.13 6.11 1.97
C GLU A 92 5.73 6.60 3.38
N GLN A 93 4.81 7.57 3.47
CA GLN A 93 4.23 8.01 4.74
C GLN A 93 3.06 7.12 5.22
N GLY A 94 2.65 6.12 4.44
CA GLY A 94 1.47 5.30 4.72
C GLY A 94 0.13 6.01 4.47
N LYS A 95 0.14 7.18 3.83
CA LYS A 95 -1.06 7.98 3.51
C LYS A 95 -1.68 7.50 2.20
N TYR A 96 -2.17 6.25 2.16
CA TYR A 96 -2.56 5.54 0.93
C TYR A 96 -3.72 6.18 0.15
N VAL A 97 -4.68 6.83 0.82
CA VAL A 97 -5.77 7.54 0.14
C VAL A 97 -5.21 8.72 -0.67
N LEU A 98 -4.35 9.54 -0.07
CA LEU A 98 -3.70 10.66 -0.76
C LEU A 98 -2.77 10.17 -1.88
N ALA A 99 -2.04 9.08 -1.64
CA ALA A 99 -1.20 8.49 -2.67
C ALA A 99 -2.03 8.04 -3.89
N THR A 100 -3.18 7.40 -3.66
CA THR A 100 -4.13 6.99 -4.71
C THR A 100 -4.59 8.19 -5.54
N ASP A 101 -4.99 9.29 -4.89
CA ASP A 101 -5.45 10.49 -5.59
C ASP A 101 -4.38 11.06 -6.53
N TYR A 102 -3.12 11.14 -6.07
CA TYR A 102 -2.03 11.67 -6.87
C TYR A 102 -1.53 10.71 -7.95
N PHE A 103 -1.58 9.39 -7.72
CA PHE A 103 -1.30 8.43 -8.79
C PHE A 103 -2.36 8.49 -9.89
N ASN A 104 -3.64 8.68 -9.54
CA ASN A 104 -4.70 8.88 -10.53
C ASN A 104 -4.48 10.17 -11.34
N LYS A 105 -4.08 11.28 -10.69
CA LYS A 105 -3.67 12.50 -11.40
C LYS A 105 -2.52 12.24 -12.38
N ALA A 106 -1.44 11.59 -11.91
CA ALA A 106 -0.31 11.25 -12.75
C ALA A 106 -0.72 10.37 -13.94
N GLN A 107 -1.58 9.37 -13.72
CA GLN A 107 -2.04 8.45 -14.74
C GLN A 107 -2.92 9.11 -15.81
N ASN A 108 -3.76 10.07 -15.42
CA ASN A 108 -4.67 10.77 -16.33
C ASN A 108 -3.95 11.74 -17.28
N GLU A 109 -2.74 12.18 -16.94
CA GLU A 109 -1.93 13.12 -17.73
C GLU A 109 -0.95 12.42 -18.69
N VAL A 110 -0.89 11.09 -18.69
CA VAL A 110 0.03 10.31 -19.54
C VAL A 110 -0.70 9.46 -20.56
N GLN A 111 -0.01 9.12 -21.64
CA GLN A 111 -0.58 8.26 -22.68
C GLN A 111 -0.88 6.86 -22.13
N PRO A 112 -2.06 6.27 -22.45
CA PRO A 112 -2.35 4.88 -22.10
C PRO A 112 -1.25 3.93 -22.58
N ASN A 113 -0.89 2.97 -21.73
CA ASN A 113 0.17 1.96 -21.97
C ASN A 113 1.61 2.49 -22.08
N SER A 114 1.87 3.77 -21.84
CA SER A 114 3.22 4.28 -21.61
C SER A 114 3.89 3.61 -20.40
N SER A 115 5.21 3.74 -20.26
CA SER A 115 5.96 3.31 -19.07
C SER A 115 5.38 3.88 -17.79
N GLU A 116 5.06 5.17 -17.81
CA GLU A 116 4.52 5.97 -16.72
C GLU A 116 3.10 5.51 -16.36
N PHE A 117 2.28 5.24 -17.38
CA PHE A 117 0.95 4.66 -17.18
C PHE A 117 1.02 3.27 -16.52
N ARG A 118 2.00 2.43 -16.91
CA ARG A 118 2.20 1.12 -16.27
C ARG A 118 2.70 1.26 -14.84
N ALA A 119 3.68 2.14 -14.59
CA ALA A 119 4.21 2.38 -13.25
C ALA A 119 3.12 2.88 -12.27
N THR A 120 2.28 3.82 -12.72
CA THR A 120 1.13 4.30 -11.92
C THR A 120 0.12 3.18 -11.68
N ARG A 121 -0.19 2.36 -12.70
CA ARG A 121 -1.11 1.23 -12.57
C ARG A 121 -0.63 0.20 -11.55
N TYR A 122 0.66 -0.17 -11.59
CA TYR A 122 1.22 -1.11 -10.62
C TYR A 122 1.12 -0.58 -9.20
N ARG A 123 1.45 0.70 -8.98
CA ARG A 123 1.36 1.34 -7.67
C ARG A 123 -0.08 1.45 -7.17
N LEU A 124 -1.04 1.84 -8.01
CA LEU A 124 -2.46 1.88 -7.62
C LEU A 124 -2.97 0.50 -7.18
N ILE A 125 -2.61 -0.57 -7.89
CA ILE A 125 -2.99 -1.94 -7.51
C ILE A 125 -2.33 -2.35 -6.19
N TYR A 126 -1.04 -2.02 -6.03
CA TYR A 126 -0.34 -2.22 -4.77
C TYR A 126 -1.00 -1.49 -3.60
N LEU A 127 -1.44 -0.24 -3.78
CA LEU A 127 -2.14 0.52 -2.73
C LEU A 127 -3.47 -0.12 -2.34
N ASN A 128 -4.24 -0.65 -3.29
CA ASN A 128 -5.47 -1.39 -2.98
C ASN A 128 -5.17 -2.69 -2.23
N LEU A 129 -4.12 -3.41 -2.62
CA LEU A 129 -3.63 -4.60 -1.91
C LEU A 129 -3.26 -4.27 -0.45
N MET A 130 -2.56 -3.16 -0.22
CA MET A 130 -2.15 -2.74 1.13
C MET A 130 -3.33 -2.29 2.00
N GLN A 131 -4.40 -1.77 1.38
CA GLN A 131 -5.65 -1.40 2.07
C GLN A 131 -6.57 -2.60 2.32
N GLY A 132 -6.27 -3.77 1.74
CA GLY A 132 -7.11 -4.97 1.87
C GLY A 132 -8.32 -4.98 0.94
N ASP A 133 -8.39 -4.08 -0.04
CA ASP A 133 -9.45 -4.04 -1.06
C ASP A 133 -9.11 -4.99 -2.21
N TYR A 134 -9.26 -6.29 -1.95
CA TYR A 134 -8.89 -7.34 -2.90
C TYR A 134 -9.82 -7.38 -4.13
N ASP A 135 -11.09 -7.00 -3.98
CA ASP A 135 -12.05 -6.97 -5.10
C ASP A 135 -11.64 -5.94 -6.16
N THR A 136 -11.18 -4.77 -5.73
CA THR A 136 -10.60 -3.76 -6.62
C THR A 136 -9.32 -4.27 -7.26
N VAL A 137 -8.43 -4.97 -6.52
CA VAL A 137 -7.23 -5.60 -7.10
C VAL A 137 -7.60 -6.58 -8.22
N TYR A 138 -8.55 -7.49 -7.98
CA TYR A 138 -8.98 -8.48 -8.97
C TYR A 138 -9.51 -7.80 -10.24
N THR A 139 -10.30 -6.73 -10.06
CA THR A 139 -10.89 -5.94 -11.16
C THR A 139 -9.81 -5.20 -11.96
N MET A 140 -8.87 -4.53 -11.28
CA MET A 140 -7.82 -3.75 -11.93
C MET A 140 -6.78 -4.61 -12.64
N VAL A 141 -6.49 -5.80 -12.14
CA VAL A 141 -5.57 -6.76 -12.80
C VAL A 141 -6.24 -7.34 -14.04
N GLY A 142 -7.46 -7.85 -13.90
CA GLY A 142 -8.20 -8.48 -15.00
C GLY A 142 -7.44 -9.65 -15.64
N SER A 143 -7.56 -9.79 -16.97
CA SER A 143 -6.78 -10.77 -17.73
C SER A 143 -5.51 -10.11 -18.26
N THR A 144 -4.35 -10.65 -17.90
CA THR A 144 -3.04 -10.10 -18.26
C THR A 144 -1.97 -11.17 -18.36
N GLN A 145 -0.92 -10.88 -19.13
CA GLN A 145 0.33 -11.66 -19.19
C GLN A 145 1.48 -10.96 -18.48
N ASP A 146 1.19 -9.85 -17.80
CA ASP A 146 2.17 -9.08 -17.05
C ASP A 146 2.51 -9.79 -15.72
N PRO A 147 3.76 -10.22 -15.50
CA PRO A 147 4.12 -11.00 -14.33
C PRO A 147 4.03 -10.21 -13.02
N TYR A 148 4.18 -8.87 -13.05
CA TYR A 148 4.01 -8.03 -11.87
C TYR A 148 2.54 -7.99 -11.42
N LEU A 149 1.63 -7.77 -12.36
CA LEU A 149 0.19 -7.76 -12.10
C LEU A 149 -0.33 -9.11 -11.61
N ILE A 150 0.12 -10.20 -12.24
CA ILE A 150 -0.23 -11.57 -11.81
C ILE A 150 0.28 -11.83 -10.39
N THR A 151 1.45 -11.31 -10.03
CA THR A 151 2.01 -11.47 -8.69
C THR A 151 1.19 -10.70 -7.65
N LEU A 152 0.79 -9.46 -7.94
CA LEU A 152 -0.09 -8.69 -7.06
C LEU A 152 -1.45 -9.36 -6.87
N ASP A 153 -2.03 -9.95 -7.93
CA ASP A 153 -3.24 -10.78 -7.82
C ASP A 153 -3.00 -12.01 -6.92
N GLY A 154 -1.87 -12.70 -7.09
CA GLY A 154 -1.47 -13.80 -6.21
C GLY A 154 -1.38 -13.38 -4.74
N TYR A 155 -0.86 -12.19 -4.45
CA TYR A 155 -0.83 -11.64 -3.10
C TYR A 155 -2.21 -11.31 -2.55
N ALA A 156 -3.10 -10.74 -3.37
CA ALA A 156 -4.49 -10.49 -2.98
C ALA A 156 -5.19 -11.80 -2.61
N LYS A 157 -5.09 -12.82 -3.45
CA LYS A 157 -5.62 -14.17 -3.18
C LYS A 157 -5.01 -14.80 -1.93
N PHE A 158 -3.71 -14.64 -1.73
CA PHE A 158 -3.02 -15.15 -0.54
C PHE A 158 -3.53 -14.48 0.75
N ASN A 159 -3.77 -13.18 0.70
CA ASN A 159 -4.31 -12.41 1.83
C ASN A 159 -5.80 -12.65 2.06
N ASP A 160 -6.55 -12.98 1.01
CA ASP A 160 -7.94 -13.39 1.04
C ASP A 160 -8.11 -14.88 1.41
N LEU A 161 -7.02 -15.54 1.82
CA LEU A 161 -6.98 -16.95 2.24
C LEU A 161 -7.37 -17.96 1.14
N GLN A 162 -7.31 -17.54 -0.13
CA GLN A 162 -7.55 -18.36 -1.31
C GLN A 162 -6.24 -19.00 -1.78
N PHE A 163 -5.66 -19.85 -0.93
CA PHE A 163 -4.28 -20.36 -1.08
C PHE A 163 -4.03 -21.16 -2.37
N GLU A 164 -5.00 -21.95 -2.81
CA GLU A 164 -4.90 -22.71 -4.07
C GLU A 164 -4.87 -21.80 -5.30
N GLU A 165 -5.69 -20.75 -5.31
CA GLU A 165 -5.70 -19.75 -6.38
C GLU A 165 -4.43 -18.90 -6.36
N ALA A 166 -4.02 -18.46 -5.17
CA ALA A 166 -2.77 -17.74 -4.97
C ALA A 166 -1.57 -18.52 -5.53
N LYS A 167 -1.48 -19.82 -5.21
CA LYS A 167 -0.43 -20.70 -5.72
C LYS A 167 -0.44 -20.79 -7.25
N LYS A 168 -1.62 -20.91 -7.87
CA LYS A 168 -1.74 -20.92 -9.34
C LYS A 168 -1.24 -19.62 -9.95
N ARG A 169 -1.60 -18.46 -9.37
CA ARG A 169 -1.11 -17.15 -9.83
C ARG A 169 0.39 -16.99 -9.66
N PHE A 170 0.95 -17.38 -8.51
CA PHE A 170 2.38 -17.35 -8.30
C PHE A 170 3.13 -18.28 -9.27
N ASP A 171 2.59 -19.47 -9.56
CA ASP A 171 3.17 -20.36 -10.57
C ASP A 171 3.11 -19.75 -11.98
N GLN A 172 1.99 -19.10 -12.33
CA GLN A 172 1.84 -18.39 -13.60
C GLN A 172 2.89 -17.29 -13.74
N ALA A 173 3.01 -16.38 -12.76
CA ALA A 173 4.01 -15.32 -12.76
C ALA A 173 5.43 -15.88 -12.83
N ARG A 174 5.72 -16.96 -12.09
CA ARG A 174 7.03 -17.61 -12.05
C ARG A 174 7.47 -18.15 -13.41
N ARG A 175 6.54 -18.60 -14.24
CA ARG A 175 6.84 -19.09 -15.60
C ARG A 175 7.17 -17.96 -16.57
N ILE A 176 6.70 -16.74 -16.29
CA ILE A 176 6.85 -15.57 -17.14
C ILE A 176 8.08 -14.73 -16.73
N PHE A 177 8.38 -14.62 -15.44
CA PHE A 177 9.56 -13.87 -14.99
C PHE A 177 10.87 -14.52 -15.44
N ASP A 178 11.70 -13.74 -16.14
CA ASP A 178 13.05 -14.16 -16.53
C ASP A 178 14.00 -14.24 -15.32
N SER A 179 13.89 -13.25 -14.42
CA SER A 179 14.76 -13.10 -13.26
C SER A 179 14.73 -14.32 -12.34
N LYS A 180 15.91 -14.87 -12.05
CA LYS A 180 16.08 -16.01 -11.14
C LYS A 180 15.61 -15.69 -9.73
N GLU A 181 15.79 -14.46 -9.29
CA GLU A 181 15.39 -14.02 -7.95
C GLU A 181 13.87 -14.01 -7.78
N HIS A 182 13.16 -13.41 -8.73
CA HIS A 182 11.69 -13.42 -8.78
C HIS A 182 11.14 -14.84 -8.71
N ARG A 183 11.67 -15.72 -9.56
CA ARG A 183 11.25 -17.13 -9.59
C ARG A 183 11.51 -17.87 -8.29
N ARG A 184 12.63 -17.58 -7.62
CA ARG A 184 12.94 -18.11 -6.29
C ARG A 184 11.93 -17.64 -5.25
N ASN A 185 11.67 -16.33 -5.20
CA ASN A 185 10.74 -15.72 -4.24
C ASN A 185 9.31 -16.27 -4.43
N LEU A 186 8.84 -16.37 -5.68
CA LEU A 186 7.55 -16.99 -6.01
C LEU A 186 7.48 -18.47 -5.61
N THR A 187 8.57 -19.23 -5.79
CA THR A 187 8.62 -20.63 -5.34
C THR A 187 8.48 -20.74 -3.82
N VAL A 188 9.03 -19.79 -3.06
CA VAL A 188 8.84 -19.74 -1.61
C VAL A 188 7.38 -19.44 -1.26
N LEU A 189 6.74 -18.50 -1.95
CA LEU A 189 5.32 -18.18 -1.76
C LEU A 189 4.40 -19.37 -2.10
N MET A 190 4.71 -20.12 -3.17
CA MET A 190 3.98 -21.35 -3.52
C MET A 190 4.10 -22.40 -2.39
N LYS A 191 5.31 -22.63 -1.87
CA LYS A 191 5.52 -23.50 -0.72
C LYS A 191 4.80 -22.97 0.53
N ALA A 192 4.70 -21.66 0.67
CA ALA A 192 3.95 -21.06 1.76
C ALA A 192 2.45 -21.36 1.65
N CYS A 193 1.87 -21.38 0.44
CA CYS A 193 0.50 -21.82 0.20
C CYS A 193 0.33 -23.31 0.60
N ASP A 194 1.26 -24.18 0.19
CA ASP A 194 1.21 -25.62 0.54
C ASP A 194 1.30 -25.88 2.06
N ASN A 195 2.05 -25.04 2.78
CA ASN A 195 2.26 -25.21 4.22
C ASN A 195 1.06 -24.76 5.07
N VAL A 196 0.04 -24.13 4.48
CA VAL A 196 -1.19 -23.78 5.20
C VAL A 196 -1.91 -25.02 5.71
N GLU A 197 -1.95 -26.09 4.91
CA GLU A 197 -2.59 -27.36 5.30
C GLU A 197 -1.94 -28.00 6.54
N LYS A 198 -0.67 -27.67 6.80
CA LYS A 198 0.11 -28.18 7.94
C LYS A 198 -0.03 -27.33 9.19
N LEU A 199 -0.76 -26.20 9.12
CA LEU A 199 -1.04 -25.42 10.31
C LEU A 199 -1.80 -26.30 11.31
N PRO A 200 -1.59 -26.13 12.63
CA PRO A 200 -2.29 -26.88 13.67
C PRO A 200 -3.74 -26.40 13.82
N ASN A 201 -4.47 -26.39 12.70
CA ASN A 201 -5.88 -26.07 12.62
C ASN A 201 -6.71 -27.14 13.30
N ARG A 202 -7.67 -26.69 14.10
CA ARG A 202 -8.57 -27.57 14.83
C ARG A 202 -9.71 -27.99 13.91
N ASP A 203 -10.14 -29.23 14.00
CA ASP A 203 -11.19 -29.76 13.13
C ASP A 203 -12.58 -29.33 13.65
N PRO A 204 -13.39 -28.58 12.87
CA PRO A 204 -14.76 -28.22 13.23
C PRO A 204 -15.64 -29.45 13.49
N VAL A 205 -15.42 -30.56 12.78
CA VAL A 205 -16.22 -31.79 12.90
C VAL A 205 -15.96 -32.48 14.24
N ARG A 206 -14.69 -32.65 14.61
CA ARG A 206 -14.33 -33.18 15.94
C ARG A 206 -14.92 -32.35 17.06
N THR A 207 -15.05 -31.05 16.85
CA THR A 207 -15.61 -30.13 17.84
C THR A 207 -17.11 -30.26 17.96
N GLY A 208 -17.80 -30.45 16.85
CA GLY A 208 -19.21 -30.84 16.86
C GLY A 208 -19.42 -32.15 17.62
N LEU A 209 -18.56 -33.15 17.42
CA LEU A 209 -18.60 -34.43 18.14
C LEU A 209 -18.37 -34.25 19.65
N PHE A 210 -17.36 -33.49 20.06
CA PHE A 210 -17.16 -33.16 21.49
C PHE A 210 -18.28 -32.28 22.06
N GLY A 211 -18.93 -31.49 21.22
CA GLY A 211 -20.10 -30.66 21.56
C GLY A 211 -21.35 -31.46 21.94
N ILE A 212 -21.39 -32.77 21.65
CA ILE A 212 -22.47 -33.66 22.11
C ILE A 212 -22.54 -33.70 23.64
N PHE A 213 -21.39 -33.61 24.30
CA PHE A 213 -21.35 -33.40 25.75
C PHE A 213 -21.52 -31.90 26.05
N PRO A 214 -22.45 -31.50 26.93
CA PRO A 214 -22.61 -30.11 27.35
C PRO A 214 -21.27 -29.47 27.76
N GLY A 215 -20.85 -28.43 27.04
CA GLY A 215 -19.55 -27.77 27.28
C GLY A 215 -18.32 -28.46 26.67
N GLY A 216 -18.43 -29.68 26.13
CA GLY A 216 -17.29 -30.44 25.59
C GLY A 216 -16.63 -29.80 24.36
N GLY A 217 -17.41 -29.15 23.48
CA GLY A 217 -16.85 -28.36 22.37
C GLY A 217 -16.01 -27.17 22.84
N ARG A 218 -16.39 -26.53 23.96
CA ARG A 218 -15.64 -25.45 24.61
C ARG A 218 -14.40 -25.97 25.33
N VAL A 219 -14.44 -27.17 25.92
CA VAL A 219 -13.27 -27.85 26.48
C VAL A 219 -12.23 -28.12 25.39
N TYR A 220 -12.65 -28.60 24.23
CA TYR A 220 -11.75 -28.78 23.09
C TYR A 220 -11.13 -27.45 22.61
N LEU A 221 -11.88 -26.36 22.76
CA LEU A 221 -11.38 -25.00 22.56
C LEU A 221 -10.41 -24.51 23.64
N GLN A 222 -10.27 -25.22 24.76
CA GLN A 222 -9.57 -24.83 26.00
C GLN A 222 -10.21 -23.61 26.69
N ASP A 223 -11.50 -23.40 26.44
CA ASP A 223 -12.30 -22.28 26.95
C ASP A 223 -13.12 -22.74 28.16
N TRP A 224 -12.43 -22.93 29.29
CA TRP A 224 -12.96 -23.62 30.47
C TRP A 224 -14.12 -22.91 31.16
N ILE A 225 -14.10 -21.57 31.21
CA ILE A 225 -15.15 -20.80 31.91
C ILE A 225 -16.50 -20.97 31.18
N PRO A 226 -16.61 -20.74 29.86
CA PRO A 226 -17.82 -21.04 29.11
C PRO A 226 -18.18 -22.53 29.09
N ALA A 227 -17.19 -23.43 29.11
CA ALA A 227 -17.45 -24.87 29.20
C ALA A 227 -18.19 -25.24 30.49
N VAL A 228 -17.68 -24.81 31.64
CA VAL A 228 -18.30 -25.05 32.96
C VAL A 228 -19.66 -24.38 33.05
N GLY A 229 -19.79 -23.15 32.58
CA GLY A 229 -21.07 -22.43 32.56
C GLY A 229 -22.14 -23.16 31.71
N THR A 230 -21.75 -23.66 30.53
CA THR A 230 -22.64 -24.43 29.65
C THR A 230 -23.06 -25.74 30.32
N PHE A 231 -22.10 -26.47 30.90
CA PHE A 231 -22.38 -27.72 31.60
C PHE A 231 -23.34 -27.50 32.78
N ALA A 232 -23.04 -26.57 33.68
CA ALA A 232 -23.88 -26.27 34.83
C ALA A 232 -25.30 -25.83 34.44
N SER A 233 -25.41 -24.98 33.41
CA SER A 233 -26.72 -24.52 32.89
C SER A 233 -27.54 -25.67 32.31
N MET A 234 -26.92 -26.54 31.52
CA MET A 234 -27.57 -27.72 30.95
C MET A 234 -28.00 -28.71 32.02
N THR A 235 -27.17 -28.97 33.03
CA THR A 235 -27.53 -29.81 34.18
C THR A 235 -28.72 -29.23 34.94
N GLY A 236 -28.70 -27.93 35.26
CA GLY A 236 -29.80 -27.27 35.94
C GLY A 236 -31.13 -27.33 35.17
N LEU A 237 -31.09 -27.06 33.86
CA LEU A 237 -32.26 -27.16 32.98
C LEU A 237 -32.75 -28.60 32.83
N THR A 238 -31.86 -29.58 32.86
CA THR A 238 -32.22 -31.01 32.83
C THR A 238 -32.93 -31.42 34.12
N ILE A 239 -32.47 -30.95 35.28
CA ILE A 239 -33.17 -31.17 36.55
C ILE A 239 -34.57 -30.55 36.49
N GLN A 240 -34.70 -29.31 36.00
CA GLN A 240 -36.00 -28.66 35.81
C GLN A 240 -36.90 -29.38 34.80
N PHE A 241 -36.31 -30.03 33.77
CA PHE A 241 -37.05 -30.83 32.81
C PHE A 241 -37.82 -31.97 33.48
N PHE A 242 -37.21 -32.64 34.46
CA PHE A 242 -37.80 -33.78 35.17
C PHE A 242 -38.59 -33.39 36.42
N ALA A 243 -38.16 -32.34 37.14
CA ALA A 243 -38.76 -31.92 38.42
C ALA A 243 -39.69 -30.69 38.31
N GLY A 244 -39.93 -30.19 37.09
CA GLY A 244 -40.67 -28.95 36.84
C GLY A 244 -42.13 -28.96 37.31
N GLY A 245 -42.62 -27.78 37.69
CA GLY A 245 -43.96 -27.58 38.26
C GLY A 245 -45.13 -27.94 37.33
N PRO A 246 -46.37 -27.96 37.83
CA PRO A 246 -47.53 -28.49 37.09
C PRO A 246 -48.00 -27.60 35.93
N THR A 247 -47.58 -26.33 35.88
CA THR A 247 -48.06 -25.36 34.90
C THR A 247 -47.45 -25.57 33.52
N VAL A 248 -48.19 -25.18 32.46
CA VAL A 248 -47.73 -25.25 31.06
C VAL A 248 -46.42 -24.47 30.89
N ILE A 249 -46.31 -23.29 31.51
CA ILE A 249 -45.11 -22.45 31.45
C ILE A 249 -43.91 -23.15 32.11
N ALA A 250 -44.07 -23.67 33.33
CA ALA A 250 -43.00 -24.36 34.06
C ALA A 250 -42.53 -25.64 33.35
N LYS A 251 -43.40 -26.27 32.55
CA LYS A 251 -43.06 -27.44 31.74
C LYS A 251 -42.36 -27.11 30.44
N TRP A 252 -42.83 -26.10 29.70
CA TRP A 252 -42.35 -25.87 28.33
C TRP A 252 -41.18 -24.88 28.24
N VAL A 253 -41.10 -23.88 29.12
CA VAL A 253 -40.00 -22.89 29.08
C VAL A 253 -38.64 -23.57 29.27
N PRO A 254 -38.38 -24.38 30.32
CA PRO A 254 -37.08 -25.03 30.50
C PRO A 254 -36.70 -25.96 29.35
N ARG A 255 -37.68 -26.60 28.70
CA ARG A 255 -37.46 -27.51 27.55
C ARG A 255 -36.98 -26.75 26.33
N ILE A 256 -37.66 -25.67 25.99
CA ILE A 256 -37.29 -24.81 24.87
C ILE A 256 -35.93 -24.17 25.15
N THR A 257 -35.70 -23.69 26.38
CA THR A 257 -34.40 -23.15 26.80
C THR A 257 -33.29 -24.18 26.71
N LEU A 258 -33.53 -25.44 27.14
CA LEU A 258 -32.56 -26.52 27.06
C LEU A 258 -32.17 -26.84 25.62
N VAL A 259 -33.16 -26.95 24.72
CA VAL A 259 -32.89 -27.18 23.28
C VAL A 259 -32.11 -26.00 22.67
N GLY A 260 -32.52 -24.77 22.98
CA GLY A 260 -31.86 -23.56 22.47
C GLY A 260 -30.42 -23.43 22.97
N LEU A 261 -30.18 -23.64 24.26
CA LEU A 261 -28.85 -23.54 24.87
C LEU A 261 -27.93 -24.66 24.39
N TYR A 262 -28.45 -25.88 24.23
CA TYR A 262 -27.71 -27.00 23.68
C TYR A 262 -27.29 -26.75 22.22
N GLY A 263 -28.24 -26.45 21.34
CA GLY A 263 -27.96 -26.18 19.93
C GLY A 263 -27.04 -24.96 19.74
N GLY A 264 -27.29 -23.88 20.50
CA GLY A 264 -26.44 -22.68 20.49
C GLY A 264 -25.01 -22.95 20.96
N SER A 265 -24.81 -23.82 21.94
CA SER A 265 -23.47 -24.15 22.45
C SER A 265 -22.62 -24.94 21.44
N ILE A 266 -23.24 -25.89 20.72
CA ILE A 266 -22.59 -26.65 19.64
C ILE A 266 -22.22 -25.70 18.51
N TRP A 267 -23.19 -24.92 18.02
CA TRP A 267 -22.99 -23.93 16.97
C TRP A 267 -21.87 -22.93 17.33
N GLY A 268 -21.92 -22.36 18.54
CA GLY A 268 -20.91 -21.42 19.01
C GLY A 268 -19.51 -22.03 19.12
N SER A 269 -19.38 -23.30 19.48
CA SER A 269 -18.09 -24.00 19.55
C SER A 269 -17.50 -24.23 18.16
N VAL A 270 -18.33 -24.66 17.20
CA VAL A 270 -17.93 -24.83 15.79
C VAL A 270 -17.46 -23.49 15.20
N LYS A 271 -18.26 -22.43 15.38
CA LYS A 271 -17.91 -21.08 14.89
C LYS A 271 -16.66 -20.52 15.55
N GLY A 272 -16.45 -20.78 16.84
CA GLY A 272 -15.23 -20.37 17.56
C GLY A 272 -13.95 -20.98 16.96
N ILE A 273 -14.01 -22.20 16.45
CA ILE A 273 -12.85 -22.86 15.81
C ILE A 273 -12.61 -22.36 14.41
N GLU A 274 -13.66 -22.20 13.61
CA GLU A 274 -13.53 -21.60 12.29
C GLU A 274 -12.86 -20.22 12.40
N PHE A 275 -13.29 -19.42 13.38
CA PHE A 275 -12.68 -18.13 13.68
C PHE A 275 -11.21 -18.26 14.12
N ALA A 276 -10.89 -19.14 15.08
CA ALA A 276 -9.53 -19.32 15.57
C ALA A 276 -8.56 -19.85 14.50
N ASN A 277 -9.03 -20.74 13.62
CA ASN A 277 -8.28 -21.23 12.47
C ASN A 277 -8.05 -20.12 11.45
N ARG A 278 -9.10 -19.37 11.09
CA ARG A 278 -9.00 -18.22 10.18
C ARG A 278 -8.00 -17.18 10.69
N GLU A 279 -8.04 -16.85 11.98
CA GLU A 279 -7.03 -15.97 12.57
C GLU A 279 -5.61 -16.54 12.50
N ARG A 280 -5.45 -17.86 12.67
CA ARG A 280 -4.15 -18.52 12.55
C ARG A 280 -3.60 -18.41 11.13
N GLU A 281 -4.46 -18.56 10.13
CA GLU A 281 -4.12 -18.37 8.72
C GLU A 281 -3.76 -16.91 8.43
N ILE A 282 -4.53 -15.92 8.91
CA ILE A 282 -4.19 -14.50 8.79
C ILE A 282 -2.84 -14.17 9.45
N ARG A 283 -2.57 -14.71 10.64
CA ARG A 283 -1.26 -14.54 11.29
C ARG A 283 -0.14 -15.21 10.49
N TYR A 284 -0.43 -16.33 9.85
CA TYR A 284 0.52 -17.00 8.98
C TYR A 284 0.83 -16.19 7.73
N THR A 285 -0.16 -15.66 7.02
CA THR A 285 0.04 -14.82 5.82
C THR A 285 0.88 -13.59 6.14
N LYS A 286 0.55 -12.88 7.24
CA LYS A 286 1.34 -11.73 7.73
C LYS A 286 2.80 -12.09 8.00
N ARG A 287 3.07 -13.23 8.64
CA ARG A 287 4.46 -13.69 8.88
C ARG A 287 5.20 -14.00 7.59
N VAL A 288 4.56 -14.64 6.62
CA VAL A 288 5.17 -14.91 5.31
C VAL A 288 5.50 -13.58 4.61
N GLN A 289 4.57 -12.63 4.59
CA GLN A 289 4.76 -11.33 3.94
C GLN A 289 5.78 -10.43 4.62
N SER A 290 5.99 -10.56 5.92
CA SER A 290 7.08 -9.84 6.60
C SER A 290 8.46 -10.17 6.03
N ARG A 291 8.61 -11.33 5.35
CA ARG A 291 9.86 -11.78 4.71
C ARG A 291 9.79 -11.79 3.19
N TYR A 292 8.63 -12.14 2.64
CA TYR A 292 8.37 -12.29 1.21
C TYR A 292 7.15 -11.48 0.83
N GLY A 293 7.21 -10.16 1.08
CA GLY A 293 6.11 -9.24 0.80
C GLY A 293 6.07 -8.77 -0.66
N PRO A 294 4.95 -8.16 -1.09
CA PRO A 294 4.78 -7.62 -2.44
C PRO A 294 5.85 -6.60 -2.85
N GLY A 295 6.49 -5.92 -1.90
CA GLY A 295 7.59 -4.99 -2.17
C GLY A 295 8.79 -5.60 -2.89
N LEU A 296 8.98 -6.93 -2.81
CA LEU A 296 10.02 -7.65 -3.57
C LEU A 296 9.76 -7.71 -5.08
N PHE A 297 8.61 -7.21 -5.54
CA PHE A 297 8.14 -7.25 -6.92
C PHE A 297 7.73 -5.85 -7.40
N LEU A 298 8.25 -4.79 -6.76
CA LEU A 298 8.01 -3.39 -7.13
C LEU A 298 9.27 -2.75 -7.75
N ASP A 299 10.09 -3.55 -8.45
CA ASP A 299 11.34 -3.15 -9.10
C ASP A 299 11.17 -2.81 -10.59
N PHE A 300 9.94 -2.51 -11.01
CA PHE A 300 9.66 -1.97 -12.34
C PHE A 300 10.20 -0.52 -12.49
N PRO A 301 10.46 -0.06 -13.72
CA PRO A 301 10.90 1.32 -13.94
C PRO A 301 9.87 2.35 -13.47
N GLU A 302 10.29 3.33 -12.67
CA GLU A 302 9.43 4.41 -12.16
C GLU A 302 9.90 5.79 -12.62
N PRO A 303 8.98 6.72 -12.96
CA PRO A 303 9.30 8.10 -13.31
C PRO A 303 9.50 8.98 -12.07
N VAL A 304 10.25 8.50 -11.07
CA VAL A 304 10.47 9.25 -9.82
C VAL A 304 11.53 10.33 -10.00
N SER A 305 12.56 10.12 -10.83
CA SER A 305 13.60 11.12 -11.07
C SER A 305 13.03 12.27 -11.91
N LEU A 306 13.08 13.50 -11.40
CA LEU A 306 12.68 14.69 -12.14
C LEU A 306 13.84 15.32 -12.91
N THR A 307 15.06 14.99 -12.52
CA THR A 307 16.26 15.30 -13.28
C THR A 307 16.36 14.39 -14.51
N VAL A 308 16.40 14.98 -15.70
CA VAL A 308 16.75 14.28 -16.94
C VAL A 308 18.27 14.08 -16.92
N ARG A 309 18.73 12.83 -17.02
CA ARG A 309 20.15 12.53 -17.26
C ARG A 309 20.48 12.56 -18.73
#